data_AF-A0A5B7DK03-F1
#
_entry.id   AF-A0A5B7DK03-F1
#
_cell.length_a   1.000
_cell.length_b   1.000
_cell.length_c   1.000
_cell.angle_alpha   90.00
_cell.angle_beta   90.00
_cell.angle_gamma   90.00
#
_symmetry.space_group_name_H-M   'P 1'
#
loop_
_entity.id
_entity.type
_entity.pdbx_description
1 polymer ?
#
loop_
_entity_poly.entity_id
_entity_poly.type
_entity_poly.pdbx_seq_one_letter_code
_entity_poly.pdbx_strand_id
1 'polypeptide(L)'
;MEPSLLSPATSSFDDLPYPTQIFFDFYTYRRQFSLWGDLNARYTYLGYTTTNQVGRDIVDYFRRHTACHIGPHFPTFYNYNVSSSPDIAITNRVNFLHYSLSPGPLTTSDHIPIILDISTSPLLIPSPQTFNFHKTNWDSFKDDDVLRMKDLTDIAFGYLEDINEALETWMTTVRTTADRHIPQTTYKLRAAPRHCRTHDRLRQESTAEEGWPA
;
A
#
# COMPACT_ATOMS: atom_id res chain seq x y z
N MET A 1 19.05 55.80 20.18
CA MET A 1 18.87 54.34 20.20
C MET A 1 17.53 54.08 20.87
N GLU A 2 16.49 53.93 20.07
CA GLU A 2 15.20 53.36 20.51
C GLU A 2 14.96 52.09 19.70
N PRO A 3 14.51 50.99 20.30
CA PRO A 3 14.10 49.81 19.56
C PRO A 3 12.63 49.95 19.13
N SER A 4 12.39 49.91 17.83
CA SER A 4 11.06 49.85 17.22
C SER A 4 10.38 48.52 17.57
N LEU A 5 9.28 48.60 18.33
CA LEU A 5 8.37 47.47 18.57
C LEU A 5 7.60 47.15 17.29
N LEU A 6 7.88 46.01 16.67
CA LEU A 6 7.03 45.42 15.63
C LEU A 6 5.80 44.79 16.29
N SER A 7 4.62 45.31 15.96
CA SER A 7 3.33 44.68 16.28
C SER A 7 3.21 43.33 15.55
N PRO A 8 2.61 42.29 16.17
CA PRO A 8 2.36 41.04 15.48
C PRO A 8 1.21 41.24 14.49
N ALA A 9 1.47 40.91 13.22
CA ALA A 9 0.44 40.85 12.19
C ALA A 9 -0.58 39.77 12.55
N THR A 10 -1.82 40.18 12.82
CA THR A 10 -2.97 39.28 12.89
C THR A 10 -3.30 38.85 11.46
N SER A 11 -2.83 37.68 11.04
CA SER A 11 -3.30 37.05 9.80
C SER A 11 -4.75 36.62 10.01
N SER A 12 -5.69 37.26 9.32
CA SER A 12 -7.07 36.81 9.22
C SER A 12 -7.12 35.42 8.57
N PHE A 13 -8.05 34.59 9.04
CA PHE A 13 -8.28 33.23 8.53
C PHE A 13 -8.60 33.19 7.02
N ASP A 14 -8.94 34.34 6.43
CA ASP A 14 -9.29 34.52 5.01
C ASP A 14 -8.08 34.65 4.06
N ASP A 15 -6.84 34.78 4.56
CA ASP A 15 -5.63 34.89 3.73
C ASP A 15 -4.92 33.53 3.50
N LEU A 16 -5.54 32.42 3.91
CA LEU A 16 -5.02 31.10 3.60
C LEU A 16 -5.40 30.73 2.15
N PRO A 17 -4.45 30.21 1.33
CA PRO A 17 -4.79 29.71 0.01
C PRO A 17 -5.89 28.66 0.16
N TYR A 18 -6.89 28.69 -0.73
CA TYR A 18 -8.06 27.81 -0.74
C TYR A 18 -7.68 26.39 -0.27
N PRO A 19 -8.54 25.70 0.53
CA PRO A 19 -8.20 24.41 1.14
C PRO A 19 -7.63 23.39 0.17
N THR A 20 -7.97 23.51 -1.13
CA THR A 20 -7.38 22.79 -2.24
C THR A 20 -5.85 22.83 -2.24
N GLN A 21 -5.20 23.98 -2.02
CA GLN A 21 -3.73 24.13 -2.14
C GLN A 21 -2.95 23.30 -1.11
N ILE A 22 -3.46 23.19 0.12
CA ILE A 22 -2.86 22.37 1.18
C ILE A 22 -3.01 20.87 0.86
N PHE A 23 -4.04 20.46 0.10
CA PHE A 23 -4.15 19.07 -0.38
C PHE A 23 -3.08 18.70 -1.42
N PHE A 24 -2.49 19.64 -2.16
CA PHE A 24 -1.60 19.34 -3.32
C PHE A 24 -0.27 18.66 -2.93
N ASP A 25 0.29 18.95 -1.76
CA ASP A 25 1.63 18.45 -1.39
C ASP A 25 1.62 17.07 -0.71
N PHE A 26 0.48 16.63 -0.18
CA PHE A 26 0.42 15.36 0.56
C PHE A 26 0.35 14.12 -0.33
N TYR A 27 -0.25 14.24 -1.53
CA TYR A 27 -0.42 13.10 -2.43
C TYR A 27 0.77 12.85 -3.37
N THR A 28 1.73 13.78 -3.42
CA THR A 28 3.04 13.61 -4.08
C THR A 28 4.11 13.08 -3.11
N TYR A 29 3.83 13.07 -1.80
CA TYR A 29 4.74 12.58 -0.77
C TYR A 29 4.96 11.06 -0.86
N ARG A 30 6.21 10.61 -0.69
CA ARG A 30 6.57 9.18 -0.68
C ARG A 30 6.20 8.43 0.62
N ARG A 31 5.41 9.05 1.50
CA ARG A 31 4.96 8.45 2.76
C ARG A 31 3.49 8.08 2.68
N GLN A 32 3.08 7.06 3.42
CA GLN A 32 1.67 6.65 3.46
C GLN A 32 0.82 7.78 4.03
N PHE A 33 -0.25 8.13 3.31
CA PHE A 33 -1.19 9.18 3.71
C PHE A 33 -2.62 8.74 3.42
N SER A 34 -3.53 9.09 4.33
CA SER A 34 -4.96 8.84 4.23
C SER A 34 -5.71 10.05 4.77
N LEU A 35 -6.84 10.38 4.14
CA LEU A 35 -7.75 11.46 4.52
C LEU A 35 -9.17 10.92 4.51
N TRP A 36 -9.89 11.03 5.63
CA TRP A 36 -11.29 10.63 5.74
C TRP A 36 -12.10 11.72 6.42
N GLY A 37 -13.28 12.04 5.88
CA GLY A 37 -14.21 12.98 6.49
C GLY A 37 -15.21 13.54 5.50
N ASP A 38 -16.04 14.48 5.98
CA ASP A 38 -16.97 15.22 5.14
C ASP A 38 -16.21 16.24 4.27
N LEU A 39 -16.07 15.93 2.98
CA LEU A 39 -15.44 16.82 2.01
C LEU A 39 -16.47 17.60 1.20
N ASN A 40 -17.77 17.28 1.34
CA ASN A 40 -18.85 17.83 0.53
C ASN A 40 -18.54 17.83 -0.98
N ALA A 41 -17.76 16.86 -1.45
CA ALA A 41 -17.28 16.80 -2.82
C ALA A 41 -18.37 16.19 -3.73
N ARG A 42 -18.73 16.92 -4.79
CA ARG A 42 -19.79 16.51 -5.71
C ARG A 42 -19.21 16.30 -7.09
N TYR A 43 -19.33 15.07 -7.60
CA TYR A 43 -18.94 14.68 -8.95
C TYR A 43 -19.70 13.42 -9.36
N THR A 44 -19.93 13.21 -10.66
CA THR A 44 -20.65 12.05 -11.21
C THR A 44 -20.02 10.71 -10.85
N TYR A 45 -18.69 10.64 -10.90
CA TYR A 45 -17.89 9.51 -10.41
C TYR A 45 -18.17 9.15 -8.93
N LEU A 46 -18.47 10.14 -8.09
CA LEU A 46 -18.81 9.97 -6.68
C LEU A 46 -20.31 9.70 -6.45
N GLY A 47 -21.10 9.57 -7.52
CA GLY A 47 -22.54 9.27 -7.43
C GLY A 47 -23.46 10.50 -7.37
N TYR A 48 -22.93 11.71 -7.57
CA TYR A 48 -23.73 12.94 -7.60
C TYR A 48 -24.18 13.30 -9.03
N THR A 49 -25.35 13.91 -9.18
CA THR A 49 -25.81 14.47 -10.47
C THR A 49 -25.21 15.84 -10.78
N THR A 50 -24.66 16.51 -9.76
CA THR A 50 -24.06 17.84 -9.87
C THR A 50 -22.57 17.78 -9.56
N THR A 51 -21.82 18.76 -10.06
CA THR A 51 -20.37 18.83 -9.90
C THR A 51 -19.95 20.16 -9.28
N ASN A 52 -19.16 20.13 -8.20
CA ASN A 52 -18.54 21.31 -7.59
C ASN A 52 -17.02 21.32 -7.77
N GLN A 53 -16.35 22.41 -7.37
CA GLN A 53 -14.90 22.54 -7.55
C GLN A 53 -14.13 21.47 -6.76
N VAL A 54 -14.50 21.24 -5.50
CA VAL A 54 -13.86 20.21 -4.65
C VAL A 54 -13.93 18.83 -5.29
N GLY A 55 -15.09 18.47 -5.86
CA GLY A 55 -15.26 17.21 -6.59
C GLY A 55 -14.42 17.12 -7.87
N ARG A 56 -14.27 18.23 -8.62
CA ARG A 56 -13.37 18.28 -9.77
C ARG A 56 -11.92 18.00 -9.36
N ASP A 57 -11.45 18.71 -8.34
CA ASP A 57 -10.06 18.60 -7.88
C ASP A 57 -9.76 17.18 -7.39
N ILE A 58 -10.64 16.60 -6.56
CA ILE A 58 -10.51 15.24 -6.04
C ILE A 58 -10.48 14.20 -7.18
N VAL A 59 -11.40 14.31 -8.14
CA VAL A 59 -11.46 13.37 -9.27
C VAL A 59 -10.26 13.53 -10.20
N ASP A 60 -9.71 14.72 -10.37
CA ASP A 60 -8.47 14.92 -11.11
C ASP A 60 -7.28 14.20 -10.46
N TYR A 61 -7.20 14.15 -9.13
CA TYR A 61 -6.19 13.32 -8.44
C TYR A 61 -6.39 11.82 -8.66
N PHE A 62 -7.64 11.37 -8.73
CA PHE A 62 -7.95 9.98 -9.06
C PHE A 62 -7.54 9.65 -10.50
N ARG A 63 -7.80 10.55 -11.44
CA ARG A 63 -7.39 10.42 -12.86
C ARG A 63 -5.88 10.42 -13.02
N ARG A 64 -5.16 11.25 -12.25
CA ARG A 64 -3.69 11.32 -12.25
C ARG A 64 -3.02 10.18 -11.47
N HIS A 65 -3.81 9.28 -10.86
CA HIS A 65 -3.33 8.16 -10.05
C HIS A 65 -2.43 8.55 -8.87
N THR A 66 -2.57 9.77 -8.36
CA THR A 66 -1.87 10.24 -7.14
C THR A 66 -2.65 9.90 -5.88
N ALA A 67 -3.98 9.84 -6.00
CA ALA A 67 -4.90 9.47 -4.94
C ALA A 67 -5.86 8.35 -5.39
N CYS A 68 -6.47 7.70 -4.41
CA CYS A 68 -7.46 6.66 -4.62
C CYS A 68 -8.63 6.81 -3.65
N HIS A 69 -9.84 6.73 -4.21
CA HIS A 69 -11.07 6.60 -3.45
C HIS A 69 -11.20 5.19 -2.87
N ILE A 70 -11.15 5.07 -1.55
CA ILE A 70 -11.26 3.79 -0.84
C ILE A 70 -12.69 3.49 -0.36
N GLY A 71 -13.56 4.50 -0.36
CA GLY A 71 -14.98 4.45 0.00
C GLY A 71 -15.35 5.67 0.84
N PRO A 72 -16.47 5.63 1.59
CA PRO A 72 -17.48 4.57 1.57
C PRO A 72 -18.24 4.51 0.23
N HIS A 73 -18.71 3.32 -0.14
CA HIS A 73 -19.51 3.09 -1.36
C HIS A 73 -21.01 2.94 -1.05
N PHE A 74 -21.43 3.52 0.07
CA PHE A 74 -22.81 3.57 0.54
C PHE A 74 -23.16 5.03 0.90
N PRO A 75 -24.45 5.40 0.96
CA PRO A 75 -24.85 6.73 1.40
C PRO A 75 -24.47 6.94 2.87
N THR A 76 -23.86 8.08 3.17
CA THR A 76 -23.40 8.43 4.53
C THR A 76 -24.24 9.54 5.14
N PHE A 77 -25.07 10.19 4.33
CA PHE A 77 -25.96 11.25 4.76
C PHE A 77 -27.39 10.94 4.31
N TYR A 78 -28.35 11.08 5.21
CA TYR A 78 -29.77 10.88 4.96
C TYR A 78 -30.56 12.07 5.47
N ASN A 79 -31.33 12.69 4.57
CA ASN A 79 -32.36 13.66 4.89
C ASN A 79 -33.74 13.07 4.52
N TYR A 80 -34.81 13.75 4.91
CA TYR A 80 -36.21 13.33 4.78
C TYR A 80 -36.56 12.63 3.47
N ASN A 81 -36.00 13.06 2.33
CA ASN A 81 -36.26 12.46 1.01
C ASN A 81 -35.00 12.22 0.15
N VAL A 82 -33.80 12.40 0.69
CA VAL A 82 -32.56 12.34 -0.11
C VAL A 82 -31.48 11.62 0.67
N SER A 83 -30.76 10.72 0.00
CA SER A 83 -29.51 10.15 0.50
C SER A 83 -28.33 10.62 -0.33
N SER A 84 -27.19 10.86 0.30
CA SER A 84 -25.95 11.27 -0.37
C SER A 84 -24.71 10.76 0.36
N SER A 85 -23.52 10.99 -0.20
CA SER A 85 -22.24 10.51 0.33
C SER A 85 -21.21 11.65 0.41
N PRO A 86 -21.43 12.66 1.27
CA PRO A 86 -20.50 13.79 1.41
C PRO A 86 -19.20 13.38 2.12
N ASP A 87 -19.27 12.31 2.93
CA ASP A 87 -18.12 11.71 3.58
C ASP A 87 -17.33 10.83 2.61
N ILE A 88 -16.02 11.10 2.51
CA ILE A 88 -15.13 10.42 1.57
C ILE A 88 -13.86 10.03 2.30
N ALA A 89 -13.42 8.79 2.04
CA ALA A 89 -12.13 8.26 2.44
C ALA A 89 -11.22 8.12 1.22
N ILE A 90 -10.07 8.77 1.28
CA ILE A 90 -9.08 8.85 0.21
C ILE A 90 -7.71 8.42 0.74
N THR A 91 -6.95 7.71 -0.08
CA THR A 91 -5.58 7.31 0.24
C THR A 91 -4.62 7.67 -0.89
N ASN A 92 -3.33 7.84 -0.61
CA ASN A 92 -2.34 8.08 -1.65
C ASN A 92 -1.84 6.78 -2.29
N ARG A 93 -1.18 6.88 -3.46
CA ARG A 93 -0.70 5.72 -4.24
C ARG A 93 0.17 4.73 -3.46
N VAL A 94 0.93 5.21 -2.49
CA VAL A 94 1.92 4.40 -1.75
C VAL A 94 1.31 3.72 -0.51
N ASN A 95 0.06 4.03 -0.20
CA ASN A 95 -0.62 3.48 0.95
C ASN A 95 -1.40 2.21 0.58
N PHE A 96 -1.07 1.14 1.29
CA PHE A 96 -1.58 -0.20 1.03
C PHE A 96 -2.19 -0.73 2.31
N LEU A 97 -3.40 -0.28 2.58
CA LEU A 97 -4.18 -0.74 3.71
C LEU A 97 -4.98 -1.95 3.28
N HIS A 98 -4.95 -3.01 4.09
CA HIS A 98 -6.03 -3.99 4.06
C HIS A 98 -7.11 -3.48 5.00
N TYR A 99 -8.23 -3.05 4.44
CA TYR A 99 -9.27 -2.33 5.15
C TYR A 99 -10.68 -2.82 4.80
N SER A 100 -11.62 -2.56 5.70
CA SER A 100 -13.06 -2.65 5.42
C SER A 100 -13.76 -1.40 5.95
N LEU A 101 -14.68 -0.87 5.13
CA LEU A 101 -15.57 0.23 5.50
C LEU A 101 -16.97 -0.32 5.67
N SER A 102 -17.60 -0.05 6.80
CA SER A 102 -18.98 -0.45 7.08
C SER A 102 -19.78 0.69 7.71
N PRO A 103 -21.10 0.73 7.51
CA PRO A 103 -21.95 1.67 8.21
C PRO A 103 -22.01 1.30 9.70
N GLY A 104 -21.83 2.30 10.55
CA GLY A 104 -21.97 2.19 11.99
C GLY A 104 -23.43 2.27 12.45
N PRO A 105 -23.67 2.22 13.77
CA PRO A 105 -25.01 2.30 14.32
C PRO A 105 -25.68 3.64 13.97
N LEU A 106 -26.98 3.60 13.71
CA LEU A 106 -27.77 4.81 13.47
C LEU A 106 -27.72 5.72 14.72
N THR A 107 -27.54 7.01 14.47
CA THR A 107 -27.53 8.04 15.51
C THR A 107 -28.68 9.03 15.30
N THR A 108 -28.79 10.03 16.17
CA THR A 108 -29.73 11.15 15.97
C THR A 108 -29.24 12.16 14.92
N SER A 109 -28.02 12.01 14.40
CA SER A 109 -27.53 12.79 13.27
C SER A 109 -28.08 12.24 11.96
N ASP A 110 -28.23 13.13 10.99
CA ASP A 110 -28.43 12.85 9.58
C ASP A 110 -27.23 12.16 8.91
N HIS A 111 -26.05 12.19 9.52
CA HIS A 111 -24.90 11.39 9.09
C HIS A 111 -24.87 10.01 9.76
N ILE A 112 -24.58 8.99 8.96
CA ILE A 112 -24.27 7.64 9.41
C ILE A 112 -22.79 7.58 9.79
N PRO A 113 -22.45 7.15 11.02
CA PRO A 113 -21.06 6.90 11.40
C PRO A 113 -20.42 5.88 10.46
N ILE A 114 -19.16 6.09 10.09
CA ILE A 114 -18.42 5.14 9.25
C ILE A 114 -17.43 4.39 10.15
N ILE A 115 -17.49 3.06 10.14
CA ILE A 115 -16.50 2.21 10.79
C ILE A 115 -15.47 1.81 9.75
N LEU A 116 -14.20 2.16 10.01
CA LEU A 116 -13.07 1.73 9.22
C LEU A 116 -12.20 0.79 10.04
N ASP A 117 -12.15 -0.47 9.63
CA ASP A 117 -11.23 -1.46 10.19
C ASP A 117 -9.97 -1.52 9.33
N ILE A 118 -8.81 -1.44 9.99
CA ILE A 118 -7.51 -1.53 9.33
C ILE A 118 -6.75 -2.72 9.90
N SER A 119 -6.36 -3.65 9.04
CA SER A 119 -5.51 -4.77 9.41
C SER A 119 -4.12 -4.28 9.79
N THR A 120 -3.69 -4.58 11.01
CA THR A 120 -2.31 -4.38 11.47
C THR A 120 -1.39 -5.53 11.04
N SER A 121 -1.96 -6.67 10.67
CA SER A 121 -1.22 -7.84 10.20
C SER A 121 -1.01 -7.78 8.68
N PRO A 122 0.21 -8.07 8.19
CA PRO A 122 0.46 -8.17 6.76
C PRO A 122 -0.25 -9.38 6.17
N LEU A 123 -0.70 -9.27 4.92
CA LEU A 123 -1.20 -10.41 4.17
C LEU A 123 -0.03 -11.33 3.79
N LEU A 124 0.04 -12.49 4.44
CA LEU A 124 1.03 -13.52 4.15
C LEU A 124 0.51 -14.45 3.06
N ILE A 125 1.22 -14.53 1.94
CA ILE A 125 0.89 -15.49 0.88
C ILE A 125 1.86 -16.67 1.00
N PRO A 126 1.34 -17.90 1.17
CA PRO A 126 2.17 -19.10 1.17
C PRO A 126 2.99 -19.17 -0.12
N SER A 127 4.28 -19.44 0.01
CA SER A 127 5.20 -19.69 -1.08
C SER A 127 5.95 -20.99 -0.83
N PRO A 128 6.51 -21.64 -1.88
CA PRO A 128 7.45 -22.72 -1.68
C PRO A 128 8.54 -22.31 -0.69
N GLN A 129 8.99 -23.24 0.14
CA GLN A 129 10.10 -23.00 1.06
C GLN A 129 11.31 -22.55 0.25
N THR A 130 11.83 -21.38 0.60
CA THR A 130 13.03 -20.82 -0.01
C THR A 130 14.00 -20.41 1.07
N PHE A 131 15.28 -20.64 0.82
CA PHE A 131 16.36 -20.25 1.73
C PHE A 131 16.43 -18.73 1.86
N ASN A 132 16.45 -18.23 3.09
CA ASN A 132 16.61 -16.83 3.39
C ASN A 132 18.07 -16.51 3.73
N PHE A 133 18.87 -16.39 2.67
CA PHE A 133 20.31 -16.12 2.76
C PHE A 133 20.66 -14.83 3.53
N HIS A 134 19.75 -13.86 3.58
CA HIS A 134 19.98 -12.60 4.31
C HIS A 134 19.84 -12.77 5.82
N LYS A 135 19.03 -13.71 6.29
CA LYS A 135 18.84 -14.00 7.72
C LYS A 135 19.76 -15.11 8.23
N THR A 136 20.54 -15.71 7.35
CA THR A 136 21.52 -16.74 7.71
C THR A 136 22.62 -16.14 8.58
N ASN A 137 22.95 -16.84 9.68
CA ASN A 137 24.22 -16.61 10.37
C ASN A 137 25.34 -17.33 9.61
N TRP A 138 26.03 -16.57 8.74
CA TRP A 138 27.08 -17.11 7.90
C TRP A 138 28.31 -17.58 8.67
N ASP A 139 28.57 -17.02 9.85
CA ASP A 139 29.70 -17.44 10.68
C ASP A 139 29.47 -18.86 11.22
N SER A 140 28.27 -19.11 11.77
CA SER A 140 27.84 -20.46 12.18
C SER A 140 27.87 -21.46 11.03
N PHE A 141 27.47 -21.05 9.82
CA PHE A 141 27.50 -21.92 8.64
C PHE A 141 28.93 -22.30 8.26
N LYS A 142 29.87 -21.34 8.22
CA LYS A 142 31.28 -21.58 7.86
C LYS A 142 32.02 -22.42 8.91
N ASP A 143 31.66 -22.25 10.17
CA ASP A 143 32.31 -22.93 11.29
C ASP A 143 31.77 -24.35 11.53
N ASP A 144 30.76 -24.80 10.78
CA ASP A 144 30.23 -26.15 10.89
C ASP A 144 31.31 -27.18 10.49
N ASP A 145 31.71 -28.00 11.46
CA ASP A 145 32.77 -28.99 11.31
C ASP A 145 32.50 -30.00 10.18
N VAL A 146 31.23 -30.24 9.83
CA VAL A 146 30.86 -31.17 8.76
C VAL A 146 31.30 -30.65 7.39
N LEU A 147 31.37 -29.32 7.19
CA LEU A 147 31.89 -28.73 5.94
C LEU A 147 33.40 -28.88 5.79
N ARG A 148 34.13 -29.18 6.87
CA ARG A 148 35.58 -29.41 6.81
C ARG A 148 35.93 -30.75 6.18
N MET A 149 34.95 -31.66 6.08
CA MET A 149 35.04 -32.95 5.38
C MET A 149 36.36 -33.69 5.64
N LYS A 150 36.70 -33.84 6.93
CA LYS A 150 38.00 -34.36 7.40
C LYS A 150 38.23 -35.82 7.03
N ASP A 151 37.16 -36.56 6.72
CA ASP A 151 37.18 -38.00 6.45
C ASP A 151 37.01 -38.34 4.96
N LEU A 152 37.36 -37.42 4.05
CA LEU A 152 37.29 -37.68 2.61
C LEU A 152 38.37 -38.67 2.15
N THR A 153 37.94 -39.67 1.38
CA THR A 153 38.84 -40.61 0.68
C THR A 153 39.68 -39.85 -0.36
N ASP A 154 40.97 -40.15 -0.44
CA ASP A 154 41.83 -39.59 -1.49
C ASP A 154 41.45 -40.17 -2.86
N ILE A 155 40.82 -39.33 -3.68
CA ILE A 155 40.34 -39.66 -5.03
C ILE A 155 41.35 -39.34 -6.13
N ALA A 156 42.59 -38.93 -5.80
CA ALA A 156 43.60 -38.56 -6.81
C ALA A 156 43.91 -39.67 -7.83
N PHE A 157 43.67 -40.93 -7.46
CA PHE A 157 43.83 -42.11 -8.31
C PHE A 157 42.57 -42.99 -8.33
N GLY A 158 41.41 -42.45 -7.99
CA GLY A 158 40.14 -43.18 -7.93
C GLY A 158 39.52 -43.47 -9.29
N TYR A 159 38.62 -44.44 -9.35
CA TYR A 159 37.78 -44.71 -10.50
C TYR A 159 36.66 -43.66 -10.62
N LEU A 160 35.94 -43.67 -11.73
CA LEU A 160 34.84 -42.73 -11.96
C LEU A 160 33.75 -42.85 -10.89
N GLU A 161 33.53 -44.07 -10.41
CA GLU A 161 32.60 -44.40 -9.33
C GLU A 161 32.99 -43.69 -8.03
N ASP A 162 34.27 -43.73 -7.65
CA ASP A 162 34.79 -43.08 -6.43
C ASP A 162 34.61 -41.56 -6.49
N ILE A 163 34.79 -40.97 -7.68
CA ILE A 163 34.58 -39.54 -7.92
C ILE A 163 33.10 -39.17 -7.75
N ASN A 164 32.20 -39.97 -8.33
CA ASN A 164 30.75 -39.71 -8.21
C ASN A 164 30.27 -39.86 -6.77
N GLU A 165 30.75 -40.86 -6.04
CA GLU A 165 30.41 -41.06 -4.62
C GLU A 165 30.91 -39.90 -3.76
N ALA A 166 32.14 -39.43 -3.98
CA ALA A 166 32.68 -38.27 -3.28
C ALA A 166 31.86 -37.00 -3.58
N LEU A 167 31.44 -36.81 -4.84
CA LEU A 167 30.63 -35.66 -5.25
C LEU A 167 29.22 -35.68 -4.62
N GLU A 168 28.56 -36.83 -4.60
CA GLU A 168 27.26 -37.00 -3.95
C GLU A 168 27.36 -36.79 -2.43
N THR A 169 28.43 -37.30 -1.82
CA THR A 169 28.73 -37.09 -0.38
C THR A 169 28.92 -35.60 -0.09
N TRP A 170 29.72 -34.90 -0.90
CA TRP A 170 29.92 -33.46 -0.79
C TRP A 170 28.61 -32.69 -0.95
N MET A 171 27.84 -32.98 -1.99
CA MET A 171 26.60 -32.27 -2.28
C MET A 171 25.55 -32.49 -1.19
N THR A 172 25.47 -33.69 -0.64
CA THR A 172 24.58 -34.04 0.47
C THR A 172 25.01 -33.33 1.76
N THR A 173 26.31 -33.29 2.06
CA THR A 173 26.86 -32.54 3.20
C THR A 173 26.54 -31.04 3.12
N VAL A 174 26.75 -30.43 1.95
CA VAL A 174 26.45 -29.00 1.76
C VAL A 174 24.95 -28.73 1.90
N ARG A 175 24.09 -29.56 1.30
CA ARG A 175 22.62 -29.42 1.40
C ARG A 175 22.13 -29.56 2.83
N THR A 176 22.54 -30.60 3.53
CA THR A 176 22.12 -30.85 4.92
C THR A 176 22.62 -29.77 5.87
N THR A 177 23.81 -29.22 5.64
CA THR A 177 24.32 -28.07 6.41
C THR A 177 23.54 -26.80 6.09
N ALA A 178 23.22 -26.56 4.82
CA ALA A 178 22.37 -25.44 4.41
C ALA A 178 20.98 -25.52 5.06
N ASP A 179 20.35 -26.70 5.08
CA ASP A 179 19.05 -26.89 5.72
C ASP A 179 19.08 -26.64 7.24
N ARG A 180 20.20 -26.94 7.91
CA ARG A 180 20.37 -26.71 9.36
C ARG A 180 20.56 -25.25 9.73
N HIS A 181 21.33 -24.49 8.94
CA HIS A 181 21.76 -23.14 9.30
C HIS A 181 21.03 -22.02 8.56
N ILE A 182 20.46 -22.30 7.38
CA ILE A 182 19.79 -21.28 6.58
C ILE A 182 18.30 -21.30 6.89
N PRO A 183 17.75 -20.24 7.50
CA PRO A 183 16.32 -20.21 7.80
C PRO A 183 15.51 -20.25 6.50
N GLN A 184 14.57 -21.16 6.42
CA GLN A 184 13.65 -21.24 5.29
C GLN A 184 12.45 -20.33 5.52
N THR A 185 12.05 -19.58 4.49
CA THR A 185 10.84 -18.76 4.52
C THR A 185 9.74 -19.43 3.70
N THR A 186 8.57 -19.62 4.32
CA THR A 186 7.37 -20.26 3.73
C THR A 186 6.35 -19.26 3.20
N TYR A 187 6.59 -17.96 3.41
CA TYR A 187 5.70 -16.90 2.97
C TYR A 187 6.48 -15.79 2.28
N LYS A 188 5.89 -15.24 1.22
CA LYS A 188 6.36 -13.99 0.64
C LYS A 188 5.45 -12.88 1.11
N LEU A 189 6.06 -11.85 1.70
CA LEU A 189 5.41 -10.56 1.81
C LEU A 189 5.28 -10.01 0.39
N ARG A 190 4.06 -9.89 -0.13
CA ARG A 190 3.87 -9.14 -1.36
C ARG A 190 4.08 -7.66 -1.06
N ALA A 191 4.89 -6.99 -1.88
CA ALA A 191 4.61 -5.58 -2.15
C ALA A 191 3.20 -5.53 -2.74
N ALA A 192 2.37 -4.71 -2.13
CA ALA A 192 0.93 -4.71 -2.27
C ALA A 192 0.41 -4.66 -3.73
N PRO A 193 -0.84 -5.11 -3.97
CA PRO A 193 -1.43 -5.11 -5.31
C PRO A 193 -1.34 -3.74 -5.99
N ARG A 194 -1.16 -3.76 -7.31
CA ARG A 194 -1.19 -2.53 -8.12
C ARG A 194 -2.54 -1.85 -8.01
N HIS A 195 -2.48 -0.53 -8.13
CA HIS A 195 -3.51 0.51 -8.10
C HIS A 195 -4.98 0.12 -8.09
N CYS A 196 -5.72 0.88 -7.29
CA CYS A 196 -7.15 0.87 -7.14
C CYS A 196 -7.91 0.47 -8.40
N ARG A 197 -8.61 -0.65 -8.32
CA ARG A 197 -9.44 -1.21 -9.42
C ARG A 197 -10.55 -0.24 -9.89
N THR A 198 -10.84 0.80 -9.12
CA THR A 198 -11.82 1.84 -9.38
C THR A 198 -11.51 2.73 -10.60
N HIS A 199 -10.31 2.61 -11.20
CA HIS A 199 -9.88 3.43 -12.33
C HIS A 199 -10.44 3.01 -13.69
N ASP A 200 -10.85 1.75 -13.88
CA ASP A 200 -11.30 1.26 -15.19
C ASP A 200 -12.54 2.01 -15.69
N ARG A 201 -13.37 2.51 -14.76
CA ARG A 201 -14.57 3.30 -15.07
C ARG A 201 -14.26 4.74 -15.51
N LEU A 202 -13.29 5.43 -14.88
CA LEU A 202 -12.92 6.80 -15.26
C LEU A 202 -12.26 6.87 -16.63
N ARG A 203 -11.51 5.82 -17.01
CA ARG A 203 -10.83 5.75 -18.30
C ARG A 203 -11.81 5.57 -19.47
N GLN A 204 -12.92 4.85 -19.24
CA GLN A 204 -13.97 4.67 -20.23
C GLN A 204 -14.74 5.98 -20.49
N GLU A 205 -14.98 6.76 -19.43
CA GLU A 205 -15.66 8.06 -19.52
C GLU A 205 -14.79 9.11 -20.27
N SER A 206 -13.46 9.13 -20.07
CA SER A 206 -12.58 10.07 -20.82
C SER A 206 -12.49 9.74 -22.31
N THR A 207 -12.52 8.46 -22.69
CA THR A 207 -12.54 8.06 -24.11
C THR A 207 -13.88 8.30 -24.79
N ALA A 208 -14.97 8.45 -24.03
CA ALA A 208 -16.29 8.75 -24.57
C ALA A 208 -16.48 10.24 -24.88
N GLU A 209 -15.76 11.14 -24.20
CA GLU A 209 -15.81 12.59 -24.46
C GLU A 209 -14.96 13.05 -25.66
N GLU A 210 -14.00 12.23 -26.13
CA GLU A 210 -13.18 12.52 -27.32
C GLU A 210 -13.79 12.04 -28.65
N GLY A 211 -14.91 11.30 -28.60
CA GLY A 211 -15.60 10.77 -29.77
C GLY A 211 -16.72 11.70 -30.26
N TRP A 212 -16.38 12.74 -31.01
CA TRP A 212 -17.40 13.46 -31.79
C TRP A 212 -17.80 12.66 -33.03
N PRO A 213 -19.09 12.54 -33.37
CA PRO A 213 -19.52 11.94 -34.63
C PRO A 213 -19.21 12.89 -35.80
N ALA A 214 -18.73 12.31 -36.90
CA ALA A 214 -18.65 12.96 -38.21
C ALA A 214 -20.04 13.10 -38.85
#